data_AF-A0AAN7V1B7-F1
#
_entry.id   AF-A0AAN7V1B7-F1
#
_cell.length_a   1.000
_cell.length_b   1.000
_cell.length_c   1.000
_cell.angle_alpha   90.00
_cell.angle_beta   90.00
_cell.angle_gamma   90.00
#
_symmetry.space_group_name_H-M   'P 1'
#
loop_
_entity.id
_entity.type
_entity.pdbx_description
1 polymer ?
#
loop_
_entity_poly.entity_id
_entity_poly.type
_entity_poly.pdbx_seq_one_letter_code
_entity_poly.pdbx_strand_id
1 'polypeptide(L)'
;MACRLPGGISSPSDLWDFLHKKKSAQCTVPADRYNIEGFYHKDGSRAGVMNVDGGYFLKEDVRQFDNSFFGINNLEASYMDPQQRKLLEVVFECFEDAGVCRPLSIFVWVLSLEQIRMQFKWCILA
;
A
#
# COMPACT_ATOMS: atom_id res chain seq x y z
N MET A 1 -16.43 -1.77 3.41
CA MET A 1 -15.16 -2.53 3.28
C MET A 1 -14.42 -2.01 2.07
N ALA A 2 -13.12 -1.77 2.18
CA ALA A 2 -12.28 -1.37 1.06
C ALA A 2 -10.95 -2.14 1.10
N CYS A 3 -10.36 -2.37 -0.08
CA CYS A 3 -9.07 -3.03 -0.19
C CYS A 3 -8.34 -2.58 -1.46
N ARG A 4 -7.02 -2.39 -1.33
CA ARG A 4 -6.11 -2.17 -2.45
C ARG A 4 -5.15 -3.34 -2.51
N LEU A 5 -5.24 -4.12 -3.58
CA LEU A 5 -4.48 -5.36 -3.72
C LEU A 5 -3.77 -5.46 -5.07
N PRO A 6 -2.68 -6.25 -5.13
CA PRO A 6 -1.97 -6.54 -6.37
C PRO A 6 -2.90 -7.11 -7.44
N GLY A 7 -2.62 -6.81 -8.72
CA GLY A 7 -3.47 -7.23 -9.84
C GLY A 7 -4.54 -6.20 -10.24
N GLY A 8 -4.48 -4.99 -9.69
CA GLY A 8 -5.39 -3.89 -10.02
C GLY A 8 -6.74 -4.00 -9.31
N ILE A 9 -6.75 -4.61 -8.12
CA ILE A 9 -7.94 -4.80 -7.30
C ILE A 9 -8.08 -3.59 -6.39
N SER A 10 -9.15 -2.81 -6.56
CA SER A 10 -9.45 -1.62 -5.76
C SER A 10 -10.75 -1.72 -4.97
N SER A 11 -11.49 -2.82 -5.11
CA SER A 11 -12.76 -3.03 -4.40
C SER A 11 -12.91 -4.48 -3.93
N PRO A 12 -13.74 -4.73 -2.90
CA PRO A 12 -14.08 -6.09 -2.47
C PRO A 12 -14.74 -6.92 -3.58
N SER A 13 -15.52 -6.30 -4.46
CA SER A 13 -16.09 -6.94 -5.65
C SER A 13 -15.02 -7.39 -6.64
N ASP A 14 -14.02 -6.56 -6.91
CA ASP A 14 -12.91 -6.93 -7.79
C ASP A 14 -12.10 -8.09 -7.22
N LEU A 15 -11.91 -8.09 -5.89
CA LEU A 15 -11.25 -9.19 -5.19
C LEU A 15 -12.04 -10.49 -5.36
N TRP A 16 -13.35 -10.46 -5.16
CA TRP A 16 -14.20 -11.63 -5.35
C TRP A 16 -14.11 -12.19 -6.77
N ASP A 17 -14.21 -11.31 -7.76
CA ASP A 17 -14.10 -11.65 -9.16
C ASP A 17 -12.74 -12.25 -9.52
N PHE A 18 -11.67 -11.70 -8.94
CA PHE A 18 -10.30 -12.16 -9.15
C PHE A 18 -10.10 -13.57 -8.59
N LEU A 19 -10.59 -13.82 -7.38
CA LEU A 19 -10.56 -15.13 -6.72
C LEU A 19 -11.41 -16.15 -7.47
N HIS A 20 -12.62 -15.77 -7.88
CA HIS A 20 -13.52 -16.63 -8.66
C HIS A 20 -12.88 -17.04 -10.00
N LYS A 21 -12.16 -16.11 -10.66
CA LYS A 21 -11.42 -16.36 -11.91
C LYS A 21 -10.06 -17.06 -11.69
N LYS A 22 -9.68 -17.37 -10.44
CA LYS A 22 -8.42 -18.03 -10.06
C LYS A 22 -7.17 -17.39 -10.69
N LYS A 23 -7.15 -16.06 -10.77
CA LYS A 23 -6.05 -15.32 -11.38
C LYS A 23 -4.84 -15.24 -10.44
N SER A 24 -3.65 -15.08 -11.01
CA SER A 24 -2.43 -14.74 -10.28
C SER A 24 -2.03 -13.29 -10.57
N ALA A 25 -1.64 -12.56 -9.53
CA ALA A 25 -1.19 -11.17 -9.61
C ALA A 25 0.34 -11.06 -9.52
N GLN A 26 1.06 -12.18 -9.70
CA GLN A 26 2.51 -12.19 -9.66
C GLN A 26 3.06 -11.44 -10.87
N CYS A 27 3.92 -10.47 -10.60
CA CYS A 27 4.59 -9.67 -11.61
C CYS A 27 6.09 -9.61 -11.32
N THR A 28 6.89 -9.36 -12.34
CA THR A 28 8.28 -8.95 -12.16
C THR A 28 8.33 -7.61 -11.43
N VAL A 29 9.42 -7.33 -10.72
CA VAL A 29 9.58 -6.04 -10.05
C VAL A 29 9.56 -4.90 -11.07
N PRO A 30 8.67 -3.89 -10.90
CA PRO A 30 8.63 -2.76 -11.80
C PRO A 30 9.96 -1.99 -11.80
N ALA A 31 10.44 -1.60 -12.98
CA ALA A 31 11.69 -0.85 -13.13
C ALA A 31 11.69 0.51 -12.39
N ASP A 32 10.51 1.06 -12.09
CA ASP A 32 10.35 2.29 -11.29
C ASP A 32 10.76 2.11 -9.81
N ARG A 33 10.73 0.88 -9.29
CA ARG A 33 11.06 0.60 -7.88
C ARG A 33 12.56 0.53 -7.68
N TYR A 34 13.23 -0.37 -8.39
CA TYR A 34 14.68 -0.53 -8.42
C TYR A 34 15.10 -1.42 -9.59
N ASN A 35 16.38 -1.35 -9.97
CA ASN A 35 16.93 -2.19 -11.03
C ASN A 35 17.16 -3.62 -10.52
N ILE A 36 16.31 -4.56 -10.91
CA ILE A 36 16.42 -5.95 -10.49
C ILE A 36 17.64 -6.67 -11.07
N GLU A 37 18.08 -6.30 -12.27
CA GLU A 37 19.23 -6.96 -12.92
C GLU A 37 20.52 -6.77 -12.12
N GLY A 38 20.63 -5.67 -11.37
CA GLY A 38 21.78 -5.40 -10.51
C GLY A 38 21.79 -6.20 -9.21
N PHE A 39 20.63 -6.68 -8.74
CA PHE A 39 20.48 -7.41 -7.48
C PHE A 39 20.17 -8.90 -7.68
N TYR A 40 19.72 -9.30 -8.86
CA TYR A 40 19.34 -10.68 -9.13
C TYR A 40 20.55 -11.58 -9.35
N HIS A 41 20.59 -12.72 -8.66
CA HIS A 41 21.58 -13.76 -8.89
C HIS A 41 20.96 -15.14 -8.65
N LYS A 42 21.23 -16.10 -9.54
CA LYS A 42 20.66 -17.46 -9.43
C LYS A 42 21.10 -18.18 -8.15
N ASP A 43 22.34 -17.91 -7.71
CA ASP A 43 22.86 -18.40 -6.44
C ASP A 43 22.60 -17.37 -5.33
N GLY A 44 21.67 -17.70 -4.44
CA GLY A 44 21.26 -16.87 -3.29
C GLY A 44 22.20 -16.95 -2.09
N SER A 45 23.28 -17.74 -2.16
CA SER A 45 24.28 -17.83 -1.08
C SER A 45 25.24 -16.62 -1.05
N ARG A 46 25.24 -15.81 -2.10
CA ARG A 46 26.10 -14.61 -2.18
C ARG A 46 25.47 -13.48 -1.38
N ALA A 47 26.27 -12.77 -0.59
CA ALA A 47 25.79 -11.62 0.17
C ALA A 47 25.41 -10.46 -0.77
N GLY A 48 24.27 -9.81 -0.50
CA GLY A 48 23.81 -8.63 -1.25
C GLY A 48 23.05 -8.91 -2.56
N VAL A 49 22.73 -10.17 -2.85
CA VAL A 49 21.91 -10.55 -4.01
C VAL A 49 20.60 -11.22 -3.58
N MET A 50 19.59 -11.14 -4.45
CA MET A 50 18.31 -11.83 -4.31
C MET A 50 18.16 -12.88 -5.41
N ASN A 51 17.60 -14.04 -5.07
CA ASN A 51 17.29 -15.11 -6.04
C ASN A 51 15.83 -15.06 -6.53
N VAL A 52 15.07 -14.02 -6.14
CA VAL A 52 13.67 -13.81 -6.52
C VAL A 52 13.60 -12.58 -7.42
N ASP A 53 13.02 -12.74 -8.61
CA ASP A 53 12.90 -11.74 -9.67
C ASP A 53 11.50 -11.09 -9.74
N GLY A 54 10.58 -11.51 -8.87
CA GLY A 54 9.20 -11.08 -8.90
C GLY A 54 8.56 -10.95 -7.52
N GLY A 55 7.37 -10.37 -7.51
CA GLY A 55 6.59 -10.15 -6.32
C GLY A 55 5.17 -9.73 -6.66
N TYR A 56 4.49 -9.18 -5.67
CA TYR A 56 3.15 -8.67 -5.82
C TYR A 56 3.18 -7.17 -5.58
N PHE A 57 2.86 -6.40 -6.61
CA PHE A 57 2.94 -4.94 -6.58
C PHE A 57 1.56 -4.34 -6.85
N LEU A 58 1.29 -3.23 -6.17
CA LEU A 58 0.17 -2.36 -6.53
C LEU A 58 0.44 -1.76 -7.93
N LYS A 59 -0.60 -1.71 -8.74
CA LYS A 59 -0.52 -1.13 -10.10
C LYS A 59 -0.43 0.39 -10.06
N GLU A 60 -1.05 0.98 -9.06
CA GLU A 60 -1.02 2.41 -8.76
C GLU A 60 0.31 2.81 -8.12
N ASP A 61 0.71 4.06 -8.36
CA ASP A 61 1.90 4.61 -7.74
C ASP A 61 1.65 4.86 -6.24
N VAL A 62 2.43 4.20 -5.39
CA VAL A 62 2.36 4.31 -3.94
C VAL A 62 2.75 5.72 -3.47
N ARG A 63 3.43 6.51 -4.32
CA ARG A 63 3.80 7.90 -4.02
C ARG A 63 2.65 8.88 -4.21
N GLN A 64 1.62 8.52 -4.97
CA GLN A 64 0.46 9.39 -5.20
C GLN A 64 -0.47 9.39 -3.98
N PHE A 65 -0.83 10.60 -3.55
CA PHE A 65 -1.70 10.84 -2.40
C PHE A 65 -2.42 12.18 -2.55
N ASP A 66 -3.75 12.19 -2.36
CA ASP A 66 -4.53 13.43 -2.35
C ASP A 66 -4.46 14.10 -0.98
N ASN A 67 -3.41 14.88 -0.77
CA ASN A 67 -3.20 15.59 0.49
C ASN A 67 -4.23 16.71 0.74
N SER A 68 -4.79 17.29 -0.33
CA SER A 68 -5.73 18.41 -0.24
C SER A 68 -7.05 17.97 0.37
N PHE A 69 -7.49 16.75 0.05
CA PHE A 69 -8.68 16.14 0.62
C PHE A 69 -8.58 15.93 2.13
N PHE A 70 -7.41 15.52 2.63
CA PHE A 70 -7.16 15.32 4.06
C PHE A 70 -6.70 16.59 4.81
N GLY A 71 -6.59 17.73 4.11
CA GLY A 71 -6.12 18.99 4.71
C GLY A 71 -4.65 18.96 5.14
N ILE A 72 -3.82 18.12 4.50
CA ILE A 72 -2.40 17.96 4.81
C ILE A 72 -1.57 18.82 3.84
N ASN A 73 -0.54 19.49 4.35
CA ASN A 73 0.32 20.32 3.50
C ASN A 73 1.17 19.45 2.54
N ASN A 74 1.48 19.96 1.34
CA ASN A 74 2.32 19.29 0.35
C ASN A 74 3.68 18.83 0.91
N LEU A 75 4.31 19.69 1.73
CA LEU A 75 5.59 19.37 2.37
C LEU A 75 5.44 18.22 3.36
N GLU A 76 4.41 18.26 4.20
CA GLU A 76 4.14 17.20 5.18
C GLU A 76 3.84 15.87 4.49
N ALA A 77 2.98 15.89 3.47
CA ALA A 77 2.63 14.73 2.66
C ALA A 77 3.86 14.07 2.00
N SER A 78 4.89 14.85 1.65
CA SER A 78 6.12 14.34 1.07
C SER A 78 6.98 13.57 2.08
N TYR A 79 6.96 13.96 3.35
CA TYR A 79 7.64 13.27 4.44
C TYR A 79 6.83 12.12 5.05
N MET A 80 5.53 12.04 4.76
CA MET A 80 4.70 10.94 5.24
C MET A 80 5.08 9.62 4.60
N ASP A 81 5.09 8.58 5.44
CA ASP A 81 5.30 7.21 5.01
C ASP A 81 4.21 6.80 3.98
N PRO A 82 4.59 6.22 2.82
CA PRO A 82 3.61 5.82 1.81
C PRO A 82 2.54 4.85 2.31
N GLN A 83 2.83 4.03 3.33
CA GLN A 83 1.86 3.09 3.89
C GLN A 83 0.77 3.84 4.68
N GLN A 84 1.15 4.87 5.42
CA GLN A 84 0.20 5.74 6.11
C GLN A 84 -0.70 6.50 5.13
N ARG A 85 -0.14 6.97 4.01
CA ARG A 85 -0.90 7.67 2.97
C ARG A 85 -1.94 6.77 2.32
N LYS A 86 -1.56 5.57 1.89
CA LYS A 86 -2.50 4.60 1.29
C LYS A 86 -3.55 4.11 2.29
N LEU A 87 -3.16 3.95 3.54
CA LEU A 87 -4.08 3.60 4.60
C LEU A 87 -5.19 4.65 4.78
N LEU A 88 -4.87 5.95 4.74
CA LEU A 88 -5.88 7.01 4.85
C LEU A 88 -6.92 6.92 3.73
N GLU A 89 -6.46 6.67 2.50
CA GLU A 89 -7.35 6.47 1.33
C GLU A 89 -8.26 5.24 1.53
N VAL A 90 -7.71 4.08 1.90
CA VAL A 90 -8.50 2.85 2.09
C VAL A 90 -9.48 2.96 3.25
N VAL A 91 -9.08 3.63 4.34
CA VAL A 91 -9.96 3.86 5.50
C VAL A 91 -11.13 4.74 5.08
N PHE A 92 -10.89 5.79 4.29
CA PHE A 92 -11.93 6.65 3.77
C PHE A 92 -12.90 5.89 2.85
N GLU A 93 -12.39 5.14 1.87
CA GLU A 93 -13.20 4.28 0.99
C GLU A 93 -14.05 3.28 1.78
N CYS A 94 -13.51 2.75 2.89
CA CYS A 94 -14.24 1.84 3.75
C CYS A 94 -15.42 2.51 4.45
N PHE A 95 -15.28 3.79 4.85
CA PHE A 95 -16.36 4.57 5.44
C PHE A 95 -17.41 4.98 4.42
N GLU A 96 -17.01 5.33 3.19
CA GLU A 96 -17.95 5.59 2.10
C GLU A 96 -18.81 4.37 1.79
N ASP A 97 -18.21 3.18 1.69
CA ASP A 97 -18.93 1.92 1.49
C ASP A 97 -19.89 1.60 2.65
N ALA A 98 -19.52 1.98 3.88
CA ALA A 98 -20.37 1.83 5.05
C ALA A 98 -21.47 2.90 5.18
N GLY A 99 -21.42 3.99 4.38
CA GLY A 99 -22.33 5.13 4.49
C GLY A 99 -22.16 5.93 5.79
N VAL A 100 -20.98 5.90 6.42
CA VAL A 100 -20.71 6.55 7.72
C VAL A 100 -19.92 7.84 7.50
N CYS A 101 -20.43 8.97 8.00
CA CYS A 101 -19.84 10.29 7.79
C CYS A 101 -18.81 10.71 8.88
N ARG A 102 -18.88 10.13 10.08
CA ARG A 102 -17.94 10.42 11.19
C ARG A 102 -17.47 9.14 11.90
N PRO A 103 -16.17 8.81 11.83
CA PRO A 103 -15.66 7.65 12.54
C PRO A 103 -15.40 7.95 14.02
N LEU A 104 -15.76 7.01 14.91
CA LEU A 104 -15.51 7.13 16.35
C LEU A 104 -14.12 6.67 16.78
N SER A 105 -13.50 5.70 16.09
CA SER A 105 -12.14 5.25 16.34
C SER A 105 -11.60 4.41 15.18
N ILE A 106 -10.30 4.53 14.91
CA ILE A 106 -9.60 3.78 13.86
C ILE A 106 -8.40 3.10 14.51
N PHE A 107 -8.33 1.77 14.42
CA PHE A 107 -7.18 0.98 14.84
C PHE A 107 -6.45 0.47 13.61
N VAL A 108 -5.15 0.72 13.56
CA VAL A 108 -4.30 0.41 12.41
C VAL A 108 -3.07 -0.33 12.90
N TRP A 109 -2.71 -1.37 12.18
CA TRP A 109 -1.45 -2.06 12.39
C TRP A 109 -0.62 -1.99 11.12
N VAL A 110 0.62 -1.52 11.26
CA VAL A 110 1.58 -1.46 10.17
C VAL A 110 2.84 -2.19 10.64
N LEU A 111 3.23 -3.22 9.90
CA LEU A 111 4.50 -3.91 10.11
C LEU A 111 5.36 -3.66 8.87
N SER A 112 6.33 -2.77 9.00
CA SER A 112 7.32 -2.49 7.95
C SER A 112 8.73 -2.78 8.48
N LEU A 113 9.53 -3.50 7.70
CA LEU A 113 10.94 -3.76 8.00
C LEU A 113 11.87 -2.64 7.49
N GLU A 114 11.36 -1.72 6.66
CA GLU A 114 12.19 -0.73 5.97
C GLU A 114 12.25 0.65 6.66
N GLN A 115 11.34 0.96 7.60
CA GLN A 115 11.23 2.31 8.18
C GLN A 115 11.24 2.29 9.71
N ILE A 116 12.23 2.96 10.31
CA ILE A 116 12.37 3.17 11.75
C ILE A 116 11.26 4.13 12.26
N ARG A 117 10.39 3.59 13.12
CA ARG A 117 9.75 4.22 14.28
C ARG A 117 9.05 5.58 14.05
N MET A 118 7.72 5.51 13.86
CA MET A 118 6.80 6.50 14.43
C MET A 118 5.39 5.90 14.58
N GLN A 119 5.09 5.42 15.79
CA GLN A 119 3.75 5.05 16.22
C GLN A 119 2.97 6.34 16.51
N PHE A 120 2.17 6.80 15.55
CA PHE A 120 1.22 7.87 15.80
C PHE A 120 -0.17 7.29 16.07
N LYS A 121 -0.61 7.49 17.32
CA LYS A 121 -1.97 7.25 17.77
C LYS A 121 -2.83 8.40 17.27
N TRP A 122 -3.52 8.23 16.15
CA TRP A 122 -4.50 9.20 15.67
C TRP A 122 -5.78 9.09 16.50
N CYS A 123 -5.89 9.95 17.50
CA CYS A 123 -7.14 10.26 18.17
C CYS A 123 -7.73 11.48 17.47
N ILE A 124 -8.58 11.28 16.45
CA ILE A 124 -9.43 12.37 15.97
C ILE A 124 -10.58 12.47 16.97
N LEU A 125 -10.35 13.19 18.06
CA LEU A 125 -11.40 13.72 18.93
C LEU A 125 -11.76 15.11 18.41
N ALA A 126 -12.90 15.20 17.71
CA ALA A 126 -13.74 16.41 17.61
C ALA A 126 -15.16 16.06 17.14
#